data_AF-A0A6J7NP76-F1
#
_entry.id   AF-A0A6J7NP76-F1
#
_cell.length_a   1.000
_cell.length_b   1.000
_cell.length_c   1.000
_cell.angle_alpha   90.00
_cell.angle_beta   90.00
_cell.angle_gamma   90.00
#
_symmetry.space_group_name_H-M   'P 1'
#
loop_
_entity.id
_entity.type
_entity.pdbx_description
1 polymer ?
#
loop_
_entity_poly.entity_id
_entity_poly.type
_entity_poly.pdbx_seq_one_letter_code
_entity_poly.pdbx_strand_id
1 'polypeptide(L)'
;MLTGFSLLLLWIPLKQKPGLGTILNALEIGLIADIALGIIPEPSNILIRILMALSGIVVVAIGSGLYIGSALGPGPRDGLMTGLAKRGIPIRKGRTAVEVIVLVTGWLLGGQVGVATFAFAFGVGPLVHFFLPRLAVRKNTI
;
A
#
# COMPACT_ATOMS: atom_id res chain seq x y z
N MET A 1 -0.28 10.80 11.33
CA MET A 1 -0.11 9.91 12.50
C MET A 1 -1.45 9.38 13.04
N LEU A 2 -2.46 10.23 13.28
CA LEU A 2 -3.80 9.80 13.75
C LEU A 2 -4.45 8.72 12.87
N THR A 3 -4.45 8.90 11.55
CA THR A 3 -5.04 7.95 10.58
C THR A 3 -4.35 6.57 10.57
N GLY A 4 -3.02 6.54 10.69
CA GLY A 4 -2.24 5.30 10.78
C GLY A 4 -2.55 4.51 12.05
N PHE A 5 -2.75 5.20 13.17
CA PHE A 5 -3.14 4.59 14.45
C PHE A 5 -4.57 4.02 14.39
N SER A 6 -5.51 4.74 13.74
CA SER A 6 -6.88 4.25 13.53
C SER A 6 -6.94 2.98 12.67
N LEU A 7 -6.08 2.87 11.64
CA LEU A 7 -6.00 1.67 10.81
C LEU A 7 -5.46 0.45 11.57
N LEU A 8 -4.59 0.64 12.57
CA LEU A 8 -4.10 -0.44 13.42
C LEU A 8 -5.21 -1.04 14.30
N LEU A 9 -6.25 -0.29 14.64
CA LEU A 9 -7.41 -0.83 15.38
C LEU A 9 -8.21 -1.85 14.56
N LEU A 10 -8.23 -1.71 13.23
CA LEU A 10 -8.88 -2.67 12.33
C LEU A 10 -8.15 -4.02 12.26
N TRP A 11 -6.94 -4.14 12.82
CA TRP A 11 -6.23 -5.42 12.90
C TRP A 11 -6.72 -6.34 14.00
N ILE A 12 -7.35 -5.78 15.04
CA ILE A 12 -7.88 -6.52 16.18
C ILE A 12 -8.84 -7.63 15.72
N PRO A 13 -9.86 -7.37 14.86
CA PRO A 13 -10.74 -8.43 14.35
C PRO A 13 -10.04 -9.37 13.34
N LEU A 14 -8.91 -8.96 12.74
CA LEU A 14 -8.17 -9.74 11.75
C LEU A 14 -7.06 -10.60 12.36
N LYS A 15 -6.84 -10.52 13.68
CA LYS A 15 -5.80 -11.26 14.42
C LYS A 15 -4.41 -11.13 13.79
N GLN A 16 -4.10 -9.98 13.19
CA GLN A 16 -2.78 -9.73 12.61
C GLN A 16 -1.82 -9.31 13.70
N LYS A 17 -0.65 -9.96 13.76
CA LYS A 17 0.41 -9.63 14.70
C LYS A 17 1.40 -8.66 14.04
N PRO A 18 1.67 -7.48 14.63
CA PRO A 18 2.69 -6.58 14.11
C PRO A 18 4.07 -7.25 14.18
N GLY A 19 4.83 -7.15 13.09
CA GLY A 19 6.21 -7.61 13.02
C GLY A 19 7.17 -6.43 12.86
N LEU A 20 8.47 -6.72 12.73
CA LEU A 20 9.49 -5.68 12.48
C LEU A 20 9.16 -4.88 11.21
N GLY A 21 8.69 -5.56 10.15
CA GLY A 21 8.26 -4.92 8.92
C GLY A 21 7.08 -3.97 9.11
N THR A 22 6.17 -4.22 10.07
CA THR A 22 5.06 -3.32 10.39
C THR A 22 5.56 -2.01 11.00
N ILE A 23 6.52 -2.09 11.92
CA ILE A 23 7.10 -0.93 12.60
C ILE A 23 7.90 -0.09 11.59
N LEU A 24 8.78 -0.73 10.83
CA LEU A 24 9.58 -0.07 9.81
C LEU A 24 8.67 0.60 8.77
N ASN A 25 7.67 -0.10 8.26
CA ASN A 25 6.71 0.47 7.31
C ASN A 25 5.98 1.71 7.87
N ALA A 26 5.55 1.67 9.14
CA ALA A 26 4.82 2.77 9.75
C ALA A 26 5.67 4.03 9.98
N LEU A 27 6.98 3.87 10.21
CA LEU A 27 7.91 4.99 10.44
C LEU A 27 8.55 5.48 9.14
N GLU A 28 9.01 4.54 8.31
CA GLU A 28 9.83 4.81 7.13
C GLU A 28 9.02 5.41 5.98
N ILE A 29 7.80 4.91 5.71
CA ILE A 29 7.03 5.39 4.55
C ILE A 29 6.74 6.88 4.63
N GLY A 30 6.32 7.36 5.82
CA GLY A 30 6.04 8.79 6.01
C GLY A 30 7.29 9.64 5.83
N LEU A 31 8.39 9.25 6.49
CA LEU A 31 9.66 9.96 6.41
C LEU A 31 10.19 10.05 4.97
N ILE A 32 10.20 8.93 4.24
CA ILE A 32 10.68 8.90 2.86
C ILE A 32 9.75 9.69 1.94
N ALA A 33 8.43 9.66 2.16
CA ALA A 33 7.49 10.47 1.39
C ALA A 33 7.73 11.97 1.58
N ASP A 34 7.94 12.42 2.82
CA ASP A 34 8.21 13.83 3.13
C ASP A 34 9.53 14.30 2.50
N ILE A 35 10.59 13.49 2.62
CA ILE A 35 11.88 13.76 1.97
C ILE A 35 11.69 13.82 0.44
N ALA A 36 11.00 12.85 -0.15
CA ALA A 36 10.76 12.79 -1.58
C ALA A 36 9.99 14.02 -2.08
N LEU A 37 8.96 14.48 -1.36
CA LEU A 37 8.23 15.70 -1.68
C LEU A 37 9.09 16.96 -1.56
N GLY A 38 10.09 16.97 -0.66
CA GLY A 38 11.03 18.07 -0.52
C GLY A 38 12.08 18.15 -1.63
N ILE A 39 12.43 17.03 -2.27
CA ILE A 39 13.51 16.97 -3.27
C ILE A 39 13.03 16.78 -4.71
N ILE A 40 11.86 16.17 -4.93
CA ILE A 40 11.32 15.91 -6.26
C ILE A 40 10.56 17.16 -6.72
N PRO A 41 11.04 17.88 -7.75
CA PRO A 41 10.38 19.08 -8.23
C PRO A 41 9.04 18.74 -8.89
N GLU A 42 8.04 19.61 -8.71
CA GLU A 42 6.74 19.45 -9.36
C GLU A 42 6.85 19.73 -10.87
N PRO A 43 6.57 18.75 -11.75
CA PRO A 43 6.69 18.97 -13.19
C PRO A 43 5.62 19.92 -13.69
N SER A 44 5.95 20.88 -14.55
CA SER A 44 4.96 21.71 -15.25
C SER A 44 4.26 20.96 -16.39
N ASN A 45 4.96 19.99 -17.00
CA ASN A 45 4.45 19.23 -18.13
C ASN A 45 3.51 18.09 -17.69
N ILE A 46 2.27 18.10 -18.21
CA ILE A 46 1.24 17.12 -17.87
C ILE A 46 1.63 15.68 -18.23
N LEU A 47 2.35 15.45 -19.34
CA LEU A 47 2.80 14.13 -19.73
C LEU A 47 3.79 13.58 -18.71
N ILE A 48 4.71 14.41 -18.22
CA ILE A 48 5.66 14.02 -17.18
C ILE A 48 4.93 13.67 -15.89
N ARG A 49 3.93 14.47 -15.48
CA ARG A 49 3.09 14.16 -14.30
C ARG A 49 2.40 12.80 -14.42
N ILE A 50 1.82 12.50 -15.59
CA ILE A 50 1.15 11.21 -15.84
C ILE A 50 2.16 10.05 -15.76
N LEU A 51 3.30 10.18 -16.43
CA LEU A 51 4.34 9.15 -16.42
C LEU A 51 4.88 8.91 -15.01
N MET A 52 5.11 9.97 -14.24
CA MET A 52 5.53 9.87 -12.83
C MET A 52 4.46 9.20 -11.95
N ALA A 53 3.18 9.54 -12.13
CA ALA A 53 2.11 8.90 -11.37
C ALA A 53 1.99 7.40 -11.69
N LEU A 54 2.01 7.03 -12.98
CA LEU A 54 1.91 5.64 -13.41
C LEU A 54 3.13 4.82 -12.98
N SER A 55 4.34 5.36 -13.14
CA SER A 55 5.55 4.69 -12.67
C SER A 55 5.55 4.54 -11.15
N GLY A 56 5.11 5.56 -10.41
CA GLY A 56 4.92 5.51 -8.96
C GLY A 56 4.01 4.38 -8.51
N ILE A 57 2.87 4.18 -9.17
CA ILE A 57 1.96 3.05 -8.87
C ILE A 57 2.68 1.70 -9.02
N VAL A 58 3.46 1.52 -10.09
CA VAL A 58 4.22 0.29 -10.35
C VAL A 58 5.31 0.09 -9.29
N VAL A 59 6.07 1.15 -8.97
CA VAL A 59 7.12 1.12 -7.93
C VAL A 59 6.53 0.74 -6.58
N VAL A 60 5.38 1.31 -6.20
CA VAL A 60 4.68 0.94 -4.96
C VAL A 60 4.28 -0.53 -4.95
N ALA A 61 3.82 -1.07 -6.08
CA ALA A 61 3.44 -2.48 -6.18
C ALA A 61 4.65 -3.42 -6.05
N ILE A 62 5.78 -3.08 -6.68
CA ILE A 62 7.04 -3.82 -6.55
C ILE A 62 7.54 -3.76 -5.10
N GLY A 63 7.60 -2.57 -4.50
CA GLY A 63 8.02 -2.38 -3.11
C GLY A 63 7.14 -3.16 -2.13
N SER A 64 5.82 -3.14 -2.34
CA SER A 64 4.87 -3.97 -1.59
C SER A 64 5.17 -5.46 -1.72
N GLY A 65 5.49 -5.93 -2.93
CA GLY A 65 5.90 -7.31 -3.16
C GLY A 65 7.18 -7.70 -2.42
N LEU A 66 8.22 -6.85 -2.48
CA LEU A 66 9.51 -7.08 -1.81
C LEU A 66 9.35 -7.11 -0.28
N TYR A 67 8.73 -6.08 0.30
CA TYR A 67 8.71 -5.94 1.75
C TYR A 67 7.75 -6.97 2.39
N ILE A 68 6.55 -7.18 1.83
CA ILE A 68 5.62 -8.22 2.34
C ILE A 68 6.20 -9.60 2.09
N GLY A 69 6.85 -9.78 0.94
CA GLY A 69 7.53 -11.01 0.54
C GLY A 69 8.67 -11.43 1.45
N SER A 70 9.26 -10.51 2.21
CA SER A 70 10.30 -10.78 3.23
C SER A 70 9.78 -11.52 4.47
N ALA A 71 8.46 -11.64 4.64
CA ALA A 71 7.80 -12.26 5.80
C ALA A 71 8.10 -11.58 7.16
N LEU A 72 8.61 -10.35 7.18
CA LEU A 72 8.88 -9.58 8.40
C LEU A 72 7.63 -8.92 9.02
N GLY A 73 6.46 -9.12 8.41
CA GLY A 73 5.17 -8.58 8.83
C GLY A 73 4.67 -7.48 7.87
N PRO A 74 3.37 -7.47 7.53
CA PRO A 74 2.80 -6.47 6.62
C PRO A 74 2.67 -5.10 7.31
N GLY A 75 2.65 -4.01 6.53
CA GLY A 75 2.28 -2.68 7.01
C GLY A 75 0.78 -2.58 7.35
N PRO A 76 0.32 -1.56 8.11
CA PRO A 76 -1.06 -1.45 8.62
C PRO A 76 -2.14 -1.69 7.55
N ARG A 77 -1.99 -1.05 6.40
CA ARG A 77 -2.94 -1.16 5.31
C ARG A 77 -2.87 -2.51 4.58
N ASP A 78 -1.66 -3.05 4.44
CA ASP A 78 -1.40 -4.35 3.85
C ASP A 78 -1.80 -5.51 4.77
N GLY A 79 -1.86 -5.28 6.08
CA GLY A 79 -2.38 -6.24 7.05
C GLY A 79 -3.86 -6.55 6.84
N LEU A 80 -4.64 -5.54 6.41
CA LEU A 80 -6.04 -5.72 6.02
C LEU A 80 -6.13 -6.64 4.80
N MET A 81 -5.37 -6.32 3.75
CA MET A 81 -5.30 -7.13 2.52
C MET A 81 -4.86 -8.58 2.80
N THR A 82 -3.75 -8.78 3.52
CA THR A 82 -3.23 -10.12 3.85
C THR A 82 -4.16 -10.87 4.81
N GLY A 83 -4.88 -10.16 5.67
CA GLY A 83 -5.87 -10.74 6.58
C GLY A 83 -7.09 -11.26 5.83
N LEU A 84 -7.58 -10.49 4.86
CA LEU A 84 -8.64 -10.93 3.93
C LEU A 84 -8.16 -12.11 3.07
N ALA A 85 -6.89 -12.12 2.66
CA ALA A 85 -6.32 -13.25 1.92
C ALA A 85 -6.26 -14.55 2.73
N LYS A 86 -5.95 -14.48 4.03
CA LYS A 86 -6.06 -15.63 4.94
C LYS A 86 -7.48 -16.17 5.06
N ARG A 87 -8.50 -15.35 4.75
CA ARG A 87 -9.92 -15.75 4.70
C ARG A 87 -10.38 -16.16 3.30
N GLY A 88 -9.46 -16.37 2.35
CA GLY A 88 -9.76 -16.84 0.99
C GLY A 88 -10.06 -15.74 -0.04
N ILE A 89 -9.97 -14.45 0.33
CA ILE A 89 -10.19 -13.35 -0.63
C ILE A 89 -8.92 -13.13 -1.45
N PRO A 90 -8.98 -13.09 -2.80
CA PRO A 90 -7.80 -12.81 -3.62
C PRO A 90 -7.15 -11.47 -3.26
N ILE A 91 -5.81 -11.44 -3.21
CA ILE A 91 -5.01 -10.24 -2.89
C ILE A 91 -5.45 -9.03 -3.72
N ARG A 92 -5.73 -9.20 -5.03
CA ARG A 92 -6.21 -8.11 -5.89
C ARG A 92 -7.47 -7.46 -5.32
N LYS A 93 -8.46 -8.27 -4.93
CA LYS A 93 -9.78 -7.82 -4.46
C LYS A 93 -9.63 -7.17 -3.09
N GLY A 94 -8.90 -7.81 -2.18
CA GLY A 94 -8.63 -7.28 -0.85
C GLY A 94 -7.91 -5.92 -0.91
N ARG A 95 -6.88 -5.79 -1.76
CA ARG A 95 -6.12 -4.54 -1.89
C ARG A 95 -6.96 -3.42 -2.49
N THR A 96 -7.64 -3.68 -3.60
CA THR A 96 -8.51 -2.68 -4.25
C THR A 96 -9.64 -2.24 -3.32
N ALA A 97 -10.28 -3.16 -2.58
CA ALA A 97 -11.32 -2.80 -1.62
C ALA A 97 -10.80 -1.86 -0.53
N VAL A 98 -9.61 -2.14 0.03
CA VAL A 98 -8.99 -1.28 1.03
C VAL A 98 -8.65 0.11 0.45
N GLU A 99 -8.11 0.19 -0.78
CA GLU A 99 -7.88 1.48 -1.45
C GLU A 99 -9.18 2.27 -1.63
N VAL A 100 -10.22 1.62 -2.15
CA VAL A 100 -11.50 2.27 -2.45
C VAL A 100 -12.15 2.79 -1.17
N ILE A 101 -12.13 2.00 -0.08
CA ILE A 101 -12.64 2.45 1.22
C ILE A 101 -11.87 3.68 1.69
N VAL A 102 -10.53 3.64 1.65
CA VAL A 102 -9.69 4.79 2.06
C VAL A 102 -9.95 6.01 1.19
N LEU A 103 -10.09 5.83 -0.13
CA LEU A 103 -10.41 6.90 -1.08
C LEU A 103 -11.76 7.55 -0.74
N VAL A 104 -12.82 6.74 -0.61
CA VAL A 104 -14.17 7.25 -0.30
C VAL A 104 -14.19 7.93 1.06
N THR A 105 -13.61 7.32 2.09
CA THR A 105 -13.55 7.93 3.42
C THR A 105 -12.75 9.23 3.39
N GLY A 106 -11.59 9.25 2.75
CA GLY A 106 -10.77 10.47 2.60
C GLY A 106 -11.51 11.58 1.86
N TRP A 107 -12.24 11.23 0.81
CA TRP A 107 -13.04 12.19 0.05
C TRP A 107 -14.19 12.78 0.88
N LEU A 108 -14.92 11.94 1.62
CA LEU A 108 -16.01 12.38 2.52
C LEU A 108 -15.50 13.27 3.66
N LEU A 109 -14.25 13.10 4.08
CA LEU A 109 -13.59 13.96 5.08
C LEU A 109 -13.03 15.26 4.49
N GLY A 110 -13.31 15.57 3.21
CA GLY A 110 -12.87 16.80 2.54
C GLY A 110 -11.51 16.69 1.83
N GLY A 111 -10.94 15.49 1.71
CA GLY A 111 -9.71 15.25 0.97
C GLY A 111 -9.90 15.42 -0.55
N GLN A 112 -8.84 15.90 -1.22
CA GLN A 112 -8.85 16.07 -2.67
C GLN A 112 -8.55 14.76 -3.38
N VAL A 113 -9.40 14.39 -4.34
CA VAL A 113 -9.25 13.17 -5.16
C VAL A 113 -9.02 13.58 -6.61
N GLY A 114 -7.94 13.07 -7.20
CA GLY A 114 -7.60 13.29 -8.61
C GLY A 114 -7.61 12.01 -9.43
N VAL A 115 -7.37 12.13 -10.73
CA VAL A 115 -7.28 10.99 -11.66
C VAL A 115 -6.21 9.99 -11.23
N ALA A 116 -5.06 10.48 -10.75
CA ALA A 116 -3.98 9.62 -10.23
C ALA A 116 -4.41 8.82 -8.99
N THR A 117 -5.25 9.40 -8.12
CA THR A 117 -5.79 8.72 -6.94
C THR A 117 -6.69 7.54 -7.33
N PHE A 118 -7.55 7.73 -8.33
CA PHE A 118 -8.36 6.65 -8.88
C PHE A 118 -7.51 5.57 -9.56
N ALA A 119 -6.55 5.98 -10.39
CA ALA A 119 -5.62 5.07 -11.05
C ALA A 119 -4.85 4.22 -10.02
N PHE A 120 -4.40 4.82 -8.92
CA PHE A 120 -3.76 4.11 -7.82
C PHE A 120 -4.74 3.13 -7.16
N ALA A 121 -5.94 3.59 -6.78
CA ALA A 121 -6.90 2.78 -6.04
C ALA A 121 -7.33 1.49 -6.77
N PHE A 122 -7.51 1.58 -8.09
CA PHE A 122 -7.90 0.44 -8.91
C PHE A 122 -6.69 -0.35 -9.46
N GLY A 123 -5.57 0.31 -9.72
CA GLY A 123 -4.41 -0.30 -10.37
C GLY A 123 -3.46 -1.05 -9.44
N VAL A 124 -3.25 -0.56 -8.22
CA VAL A 124 -2.25 -1.12 -7.32
C VAL A 124 -2.60 -2.53 -6.84
N GLY A 125 -3.89 -2.86 -6.68
CA GLY A 125 -4.32 -4.20 -6.25
C GLY A 125 -3.93 -5.31 -7.22
N PRO A 126 -4.29 -5.22 -8.51
CA PRO A 126 -3.83 -6.14 -9.56
C PRO A 126 -2.30 -6.22 -9.66
N LEU A 127 -1.60 -5.09 -9.59
CA LEU A 127 -0.14 -5.07 -9.68
C LEU A 127 0.52 -5.76 -8.48
N VAL A 128 0.06 -5.49 -7.25
CA VAL A 128 0.55 -6.18 -6.05
C VAL A 128 0.26 -7.67 -6.13
N HIS A 129 -0.93 -8.07 -6.59
CA HIS A 129 -1.25 -9.48 -6.80
C HIS A 129 -0.31 -10.16 -7.79
N PHE A 130 0.15 -9.44 -8.82
CA PHE A 130 1.12 -9.94 -9.79
C PHE A 130 2.54 -10.04 -9.21
N PHE A 131 3.03 -8.99 -8.54
CA PHE A 131 4.41 -8.94 -8.06
C PHE A 131 4.64 -9.74 -6.77
N LEU A 132 3.68 -9.76 -5.85
CA LEU A 132 3.87 -10.37 -4.52
C LEU A 132 4.31 -11.85 -4.60
N PRO A 133 3.67 -12.75 -5.35
CA PRO A 133 4.10 -14.15 -5.42
C PRO A 133 5.48 -14.34 -6.09
N ARG A 134 5.91 -13.39 -6.93
CA ARG A 134 7.19 -13.44 -7.66
C ARG A 134 8.36 -12.92 -6.83
N LEU A 135 8.07 -12.02 -5.90
CA LEU A 135 9.07 -11.37 -5.04
C LEU A 135 9.06 -11.93 -3.63
N ALA A 136 8.09 -12.81 -3.30
CA ALA A 136 8.05 -13.50 -2.02
C ALA A 136 9.24 -14.45 -1.89
N VAL A 137 9.95 -14.34 -0.76
CA VAL A 137 10.97 -15.30 -0.39
C VAL A 137 10.28 -16.64 -0.18
N ARG A 138 10.70 -17.69 -0.90
CA ARG A 138 10.23 -19.05 -0.64
C ARG A 138 10.58 -19.37 0.81
N LYS A 139 9.57 -19.74 1.61
CA LYS A 139 9.86 -20.46 2.85
C LYS A 139 10.52 -21.78 2.45
N ASN A 140 11.85 -21.83 2.53
CA ASN A 140 12.55 -23.09 2.73
C ASN A 140 12.17 -23.52 4.15
N THR A 141 11.20 -24.42 4.22
CA THR A 141 10.94 -25.19 5.42
C THR A 141 12.21 -26.01 5.69
N ILE A 142 12.99 -25.58 6.69
CA ILE A 142 13.83 -26.47 7.50
C ILE A 142 12.93 -26.97 8.63
#